data_AF-A0A023DE80-F1
#
_entry.id   AF-A0A023DE80-F1
#
_cell.length_a   1.000
_cell.length_b   1.000
_cell.length_c   1.000
_cell.angle_alpha   90.00
_cell.angle_beta   90.00
_cell.angle_gamma   90.00
#
_symmetry.space_group_name_H-M   'P 1'
#
loop_
_entity.id
_entity.type
_entity.pdbx_description
1 polymer ?
#
loop_
_entity_poly.entity_id
_entity_poly.type
_entity_poly.pdbx_seq_one_letter_code
_entity_poly.pdbx_strand_id
1 'polypeptide(L)'
;MNTRILVSLALLVGIGAVLHAVIPGIFFGMKPDMMLTMMFLAILLFPDVKAVGLVGIVTGIISALTTNFPGGQIPNIVDKIITAFVVFVIALAVKKYSQTVVSAAVLTAIGTVVSGTVFLTAALLLVGLPGGATFSALFLAVVLPAAVINTIVMVIIYPIASSILKRMNITAHV
;
A
#
# COMPACT_ATOMS: atom_id res chain seq x y z
N MET A 1 10.89 5.69 -18.12
CA MET A 1 10.76 4.42 -17.37
C MET A 1 11.04 3.28 -18.36
N ASN A 2 11.88 2.33 -18.00
CA ASN A 2 12.18 1.17 -18.85
C ASN A 2 10.99 0.19 -18.84
N THR A 3 10.72 -0.50 -19.95
CA THR A 3 9.68 -1.53 -20.07
C THR A 3 9.83 -2.63 -19.03
N ARG A 4 11.06 -3.02 -18.65
CA ARG A 4 11.29 -4.01 -17.58
C ARG A 4 10.71 -3.56 -16.24
N ILE A 5 10.94 -2.29 -15.86
CA ILE A 5 10.39 -1.71 -14.63
C ILE A 5 8.87 -1.67 -14.73
N LEU A 6 8.33 -1.20 -15.86
CA LEU A 6 6.87 -1.14 -16.07
C LEU A 6 6.21 -2.52 -15.87
N VAL A 7 6.80 -3.58 -16.43
CA VAL A 7 6.32 -4.96 -16.27
C VAL A 7 6.42 -5.40 -14.81
N SER A 8 7.53 -5.11 -14.12
CA SER A 8 7.66 -5.43 -12.69
C SER A 8 6.61 -4.72 -11.82
N LEU A 9 6.32 -3.44 -12.08
CA LEU A 9 5.26 -2.71 -11.38
C LEU A 9 3.89 -3.33 -11.65
N ALA A 10 3.59 -3.68 -12.90
CA ALA A 10 2.34 -4.35 -13.26
C ALA A 10 2.17 -5.71 -12.56
N LEU A 11 3.25 -6.49 -12.46
CA LEU A 11 3.25 -7.76 -11.73
C LEU A 11 2.97 -7.56 -10.24
N LEU A 12 3.63 -6.60 -9.59
CA LEU A 12 3.42 -6.29 -8.17
C LEU A 12 1.97 -5.84 -7.90
N VAL A 13 1.44 -4.96 -8.75
CA VAL A 13 0.04 -4.51 -8.65
C VAL A 13 -0.93 -5.68 -8.86
N GLY A 14 -0.67 -6.54 -9.84
CA GLY A 14 -1.48 -7.74 -10.12
C GLY A 14 -1.47 -8.72 -8.94
N ILE A 15 -0.31 -8.98 -8.35
CA ILE A 15 -0.18 -9.79 -7.12
C ILE A 15 -1.01 -9.16 -6.00
N GLY A 16 -0.92 -7.85 -5.81
CA GLY A 16 -1.69 -7.12 -4.81
C GLY A 16 -3.20 -7.29 -4.99
N ALA A 17 -3.69 -7.20 -6.23
CA ALA A 17 -5.10 -7.38 -6.56
C ALA A 17 -5.59 -8.80 -6.24
N VAL A 18 -4.83 -9.83 -6.62
CA VAL A 18 -5.17 -11.24 -6.34
C VAL A 18 -5.19 -11.50 -4.84
N LEU A 19 -4.17 -11.05 -4.11
CA LEU A 19 -4.11 -11.21 -2.66
C LEU A 19 -5.28 -10.49 -1.98
N HIS A 20 -5.64 -9.29 -2.43
CA HIS A 20 -6.78 -8.56 -1.89
C HIS A 20 -8.13 -9.25 -2.14
N ALA A 21 -8.29 -9.91 -3.30
CA ALA A 21 -9.48 -10.68 -3.61
C ALA A 21 -9.66 -11.88 -2.66
N VAL A 22 -8.55 -12.56 -2.31
CA VAL A 22 -8.58 -13.79 -1.50
C VAL A 22 -8.66 -13.51 0.00
N ILE A 23 -8.07 -12.43 0.51
CA ILE A 23 -8.07 -12.15 1.95
C ILE A 23 -9.48 -11.79 2.44
N PRO A 24 -9.98 -12.43 3.52
CA PRO A 24 -11.28 -12.12 4.10
C PRO A 24 -11.28 -10.78 4.84
N GLY A 25 -12.47 -10.15 4.90
CA GLY A 25 -12.69 -8.92 5.67
C GLY A 25 -12.66 -9.16 7.17
N ILE A 26 -12.17 -8.16 7.91
CA ILE A 26 -12.14 -8.16 9.38
C ILE A 26 -13.42 -7.49 9.91
N PHE A 27 -13.72 -6.25 9.49
CA PHE A 27 -14.80 -5.46 10.08
C PHE A 27 -15.47 -4.55 9.04
N PHE A 28 -16.80 -4.59 8.94
CA PHE A 28 -17.61 -3.86 7.93
C PHE A 28 -17.06 -3.96 6.48
N GLY A 29 -16.52 -5.13 6.12
CA GLY A 29 -15.94 -5.35 4.79
C GLY A 29 -14.53 -4.77 4.59
N MET A 30 -13.95 -4.08 5.59
CA MET A 30 -12.56 -3.66 5.53
C MET A 30 -11.61 -4.85 5.76
N LYS A 31 -10.59 -4.91 4.92
CA LYS A 31 -9.59 -5.98 4.84
C LYS A 31 -8.19 -5.40 5.09
N PRO A 32 -7.23 -6.21 5.58
CA PRO A 32 -5.82 -5.89 5.45
C PRO A 32 -5.48 -5.60 4.00
N ASP A 33 -4.89 -4.45 3.74
CA ASP A 33 -4.72 -3.96 2.38
C ASP A 33 -3.42 -4.51 1.74
N MET A 34 -3.58 -5.63 1.05
CA MET A 34 -2.48 -6.26 0.30
C MET A 34 -2.08 -5.48 -0.94
N MET A 35 -2.99 -4.70 -1.52
CA MET A 35 -2.65 -3.80 -2.62
C MET A 35 -1.73 -2.69 -2.13
N LEU A 36 -1.98 -2.17 -0.93
CA LEU A 36 -1.10 -1.20 -0.27
C LEU A 36 0.28 -1.79 0.02
N THR A 37 0.33 -3.03 0.51
CA THR A 37 1.60 -3.71 0.80
C THR A 37 2.44 -3.90 -0.48
N MET A 38 1.83 -4.34 -1.58
CA MET A 38 2.53 -4.46 -2.87
C MET A 38 2.91 -3.10 -3.47
N MET A 39 2.08 -2.07 -3.27
CA MET A 39 2.40 -0.70 -3.67
C MET A 39 3.64 -0.18 -2.93
N PHE A 40 3.73 -0.38 -1.62
CA PHE A 40 4.92 0.01 -0.85
C PHE A 40 6.16 -0.76 -1.29
N LEU A 41 6.01 -2.05 -1.57
CA LEU A 41 7.10 -2.86 -2.11
C LEU A 41 7.58 -2.30 -3.46
N ALA A 42 6.65 -1.94 -4.35
CA ALA A 42 6.97 -1.32 -5.63
C ALA A 42 7.72 0.01 -5.46
N ILE A 43 7.27 0.87 -4.53
CA ILE A 43 7.91 2.15 -4.22
C ILE A 43 9.33 1.95 -3.67
N LEU A 44 9.53 0.96 -2.78
CA LEU A 44 10.84 0.65 -2.21
C LEU A 44 11.82 0.11 -3.26
N LEU A 45 11.36 -0.75 -4.16
CA LEU A 45 12.20 -1.37 -5.19
C LEU A 45 12.50 -0.42 -6.36
N PHE A 46 11.55 0.46 -6.68
CA PHE A 46 11.64 1.42 -7.78
C PHE A 46 11.26 2.83 -7.32
N PRO A 47 12.12 3.49 -6.51
CA PRO A 47 11.87 4.82 -5.95
C PRO A 47 12.05 5.92 -7.02
N ASP A 48 11.17 5.93 -8.02
CA ASP A 48 11.09 6.91 -9.09
C ASP A 48 9.71 7.58 -9.10
N VAL A 49 9.67 8.89 -9.33
CA VAL A 49 8.43 9.68 -9.28
C VAL A 49 7.38 9.16 -10.27
N LYS A 50 7.79 8.73 -11.48
CA LYS A 50 6.86 8.21 -12.48
C LYS A 50 6.33 6.84 -12.09
N ALA A 51 7.18 5.99 -11.52
CA ALA A 51 6.78 4.68 -10.98
C ALA A 51 5.80 4.83 -9.81
N VAL A 52 6.10 5.69 -8.85
CA VAL A 52 5.25 5.97 -7.67
C VAL A 52 3.89 6.50 -8.08
N GLY A 53 3.86 7.50 -8.97
CA GLY A 53 2.61 8.07 -9.47
C GLY A 53 1.77 7.03 -10.20
N LEU A 54 2.39 6.21 -11.05
CA LEU A 54 1.70 5.15 -11.78
C LEU A 54 1.10 4.12 -10.83
N VAL A 55 1.89 3.58 -9.90
CA VAL A 55 1.40 2.56 -8.95
C VAL A 55 0.33 3.16 -8.05
N GLY A 56 0.51 4.38 -7.53
CA GLY A 56 -0.50 5.04 -6.69
C GLY A 56 -1.85 5.19 -7.39
N ILE A 57 -1.85 5.63 -8.66
CA ILE A 57 -3.08 5.77 -9.47
C ILE A 57 -3.70 4.40 -9.73
N VAL A 58 -2.93 3.45 -10.26
CA VAL A 58 -3.46 2.14 -10.66
C VAL A 58 -3.96 1.36 -9.44
N THR A 59 -3.19 1.35 -8.35
CA THR A 59 -3.61 0.75 -7.08
C THR A 59 -4.85 1.43 -6.52
N GLY A 60 -4.96 2.76 -6.61
CA GLY A 60 -6.17 3.50 -6.22
C GLY A 60 -7.41 3.08 -7.02
N ILE A 61 -7.28 2.97 -8.34
CA ILE A 61 -8.37 2.52 -9.23
C ILE A 61 -8.80 1.09 -8.89
N ILE A 62 -7.84 0.15 -8.78
CA ILE A 62 -8.17 -1.25 -8.49
C ILE A 62 -8.78 -1.37 -7.08
N SER A 63 -8.25 -0.62 -6.10
CA SER A 63 -8.82 -0.59 -4.74
C SER A 63 -10.25 -0.06 -4.75
N ALA A 64 -10.53 0.98 -5.53
CA ALA A 64 -11.87 1.52 -5.68
C ALA A 64 -12.84 0.52 -6.33
N LEU A 65 -12.39 -0.24 -7.33
CA LEU A 65 -13.20 -1.25 -8.01
C LEU A 65 -13.49 -2.49 -7.14
N THR A 66 -12.60 -2.81 -6.21
CA THR A 66 -12.67 -4.04 -5.40
C THR A 66 -13.06 -3.80 -3.94
N THR A 67 -13.28 -2.54 -3.55
CA THR A 67 -13.64 -2.18 -2.18
C THR A 67 -15.00 -2.74 -1.79
N ASN A 68 -15.08 -3.29 -0.58
CA ASN A 68 -16.35 -3.68 0.05
C ASN A 68 -16.84 -2.63 1.07
N PHE A 69 -16.08 -1.54 1.25
CA PHE A 69 -16.47 -0.45 2.13
C PHE A 69 -17.55 0.39 1.44
N PRO A 70 -18.71 0.63 2.07
CA PRO A 70 -19.78 1.44 1.49
C PRO A 70 -19.28 2.84 1.10
N GLY A 71 -19.42 3.23 -0.17
CA GLY A 71 -18.92 4.52 -0.67
C GLY A 71 -17.40 4.64 -0.75
N GLY A 72 -16.64 3.55 -0.59
CA GLY A 72 -15.18 3.57 -0.51
C GLY A 72 -14.44 3.90 -1.81
N GLN A 73 -15.12 4.05 -2.94
CA GLN A 73 -14.49 4.24 -4.25
C GLN A 73 -13.62 5.50 -4.33
N ILE A 74 -14.21 6.67 -4.02
CA ILE A 74 -13.50 7.96 -4.05
C ILE A 74 -12.44 8.03 -2.94
N PRO A 75 -12.73 7.64 -1.68
CA PRO A 75 -11.73 7.58 -0.62
C PRO A 75 -10.51 6.72 -0.98
N ASN A 76 -10.69 5.58 -1.66
CA ASN A 76 -9.57 4.73 -2.08
C ASN A 76 -8.65 5.43 -3.10
N ILE A 77 -9.21 6.10 -4.12
CA ILE A 77 -8.40 6.79 -5.12
C ILE A 77 -7.57 7.91 -4.45
N VAL A 78 -8.21 8.70 -3.59
CA VAL A 78 -7.57 9.81 -2.87
C VAL A 78 -6.46 9.28 -1.95
N ASP A 79 -6.78 8.26 -1.13
CA ASP A 79 -5.82 7.62 -0.24
C ASP A 79 -4.60 7.10 -0.99
N LYS A 80 -4.77 6.24 -2.00
CA LYS A 80 -3.61 5.58 -2.62
C LYS A 80 -2.69 6.55 -3.35
N ILE A 81 -3.23 7.60 -3.96
CA ILE A 81 -2.42 8.65 -4.58
C ILE A 81 -1.62 9.40 -3.49
N ILE A 82 -2.28 9.90 -2.45
CA ILE A 82 -1.62 10.68 -1.39
C ILE A 82 -0.59 9.81 -0.66
N THR A 83 -0.99 8.62 -0.23
CA THR A 83 -0.15 7.69 0.52
C THR A 83 1.06 7.25 -0.29
N ALA A 84 0.92 6.98 -1.59
CA ALA A 84 2.07 6.61 -2.44
C ALA A 84 3.16 7.70 -2.41
N PHE A 85 2.77 8.98 -2.54
CA PHE A 85 3.73 10.08 -2.50
C PHE A 85 4.29 10.34 -1.10
N VAL A 86 3.47 10.25 -0.05
CA VAL A 86 3.95 10.40 1.34
C VAL A 86 4.98 9.30 1.65
N VAL A 87 4.67 8.06 1.33
CA VAL A 87 5.57 6.93 1.55
C VAL A 87 6.84 7.03 0.70
N PHE A 88 6.73 7.53 -0.52
CA PHE A 88 7.89 7.82 -1.36
C PHE A 88 8.81 8.88 -0.74
N VAL A 89 8.26 9.99 -0.22
CA VAL A 89 9.04 11.02 0.48
C VAL A 89 9.73 10.44 1.72
N ILE A 90 9.03 9.63 2.51
CA ILE A 90 9.60 8.94 3.67
C ILE A 90 10.73 8.02 3.22
N ALA A 91 10.52 7.20 2.17
CA ALA A 91 11.52 6.29 1.62
C ALA A 91 12.80 7.03 1.16
N LEU A 92 12.65 8.20 0.54
CA LEU A 92 13.78 9.04 0.14
C LEU A 92 14.52 9.62 1.35
N ALA A 93 13.80 10.05 2.39
CA ALA A 93 14.40 10.58 3.61
C ALA A 93 15.23 9.51 4.35
N VAL A 94 14.77 8.26 4.34
CA VAL A 94 15.48 7.13 4.97
C VAL A 94 16.36 6.35 3.99
N LYS A 95 16.67 6.88 2.81
CA LYS A 95 17.41 6.17 1.73
C LYS A 95 18.71 5.51 2.18
N LYS A 96 19.40 6.09 3.17
CA LYS A 96 20.64 5.52 3.76
C LYS A 96 20.40 4.18 4.49
N TYR A 97 19.19 3.95 4.95
CA TYR A 97 18.75 2.77 5.72
C TYR A 97 17.68 1.95 5.00
N SER A 98 17.17 2.41 3.85
CA SER A 98 15.99 1.90 3.13
C SER A 98 16.15 0.51 2.52
N GLN A 99 17.33 -0.09 2.63
CA GLN A 99 17.68 -1.37 2.02
C GLN A 99 17.64 -2.55 3.00
N THR A 100 17.02 -2.33 4.15
CA THR A 100 16.90 -3.34 5.20
C THR A 100 15.47 -3.82 5.31
N VAL A 101 15.30 -5.08 5.74
CA VAL A 101 13.98 -5.62 6.07
C VAL A 101 13.32 -4.76 7.16
N VAL A 102 14.10 -4.25 8.11
CA VAL A 102 13.63 -3.37 9.19
C VAL A 102 13.07 -2.06 8.64
N SER A 103 13.77 -1.40 7.71
CA SER A 103 13.25 -0.18 7.10
C SER A 103 11.97 -0.43 6.30
N ALA A 104 11.90 -1.54 5.56
CA ALA A 104 10.70 -1.90 4.82
C ALA A 104 9.50 -2.15 5.76
N ALA A 105 9.75 -2.81 6.89
CA ALA A 105 8.74 -3.06 7.92
C ALA A 105 8.23 -1.76 8.56
N VAL A 106 9.13 -0.90 9.03
CA VAL A 106 8.78 0.37 9.67
C VAL A 106 8.03 1.28 8.70
N LEU A 107 8.50 1.37 7.46
CA LEU A 107 7.86 2.18 6.43
C LEU A 107 6.47 1.63 6.06
N THR A 108 6.29 0.31 6.08
CA THR A 108 4.97 -0.30 5.86
C THR A 108 4.01 -0.04 7.02
N ALA A 109 4.48 -0.13 8.27
CA ALA A 109 3.68 0.18 9.45
C ALA A 109 3.21 1.64 9.41
N ILE A 110 4.14 2.58 9.26
CA ILE A 110 3.84 4.02 9.18
C ILE A 110 2.96 4.31 7.97
N GLY A 111 3.31 3.79 6.80
CA GLY A 111 2.55 3.97 5.57
C GLY A 111 1.12 3.45 5.68
N THR A 112 0.90 2.32 6.36
CA THR A 112 -0.46 1.77 6.56
C THR A 112 -1.27 2.63 7.51
N VAL A 113 -0.66 3.16 8.58
CA VAL A 113 -1.32 4.09 9.50
C VAL A 113 -1.69 5.40 8.80
N VAL A 114 -0.77 5.96 8.00
CA VAL A 114 -1.04 7.15 7.17
C VAL A 114 -2.18 6.86 6.19
N SER A 115 -2.12 5.74 5.47
CA SER A 115 -3.15 5.33 4.52
C SER A 115 -4.52 5.19 5.17
N GLY A 116 -4.60 4.49 6.30
CA GLY A 116 -5.84 4.34 7.05
C GLY A 116 -6.39 5.68 7.55
N THR A 117 -5.52 6.60 7.96
CA THR A 117 -5.91 7.96 8.37
C THR A 117 -6.48 8.75 7.20
N VAL A 118 -5.80 8.75 6.05
CA VAL A 118 -6.24 9.46 4.84
C VAL A 118 -7.55 8.87 4.32
N PHE A 119 -7.64 7.54 4.24
CA PHE A 119 -8.85 6.84 3.81
C PHE A 119 -10.04 7.15 4.71
N LEU A 120 -9.91 6.98 6.03
CA LEU A 120 -11.02 7.23 6.96
C LEU A 120 -11.42 8.70 7.00
N THR A 121 -10.47 9.62 6.86
CA THR A 121 -10.77 11.06 6.78
C THR A 121 -11.53 11.39 5.50
N ALA A 122 -11.07 10.87 4.36
CA ALA A 122 -11.77 11.06 3.08
C ALA A 122 -13.16 10.41 3.10
N ALA A 123 -13.30 9.22 3.67
CA ALA A 123 -14.58 8.55 3.82
C ALA A 123 -15.54 9.35 4.70
N LEU A 124 -15.07 9.84 5.86
CA LEU A 124 -15.85 10.65 6.78
C LEU A 124 -16.41 11.93 6.12
N LEU A 125 -15.58 12.63 5.33
CA LEU A 125 -15.97 13.90 4.71
C LEU A 125 -16.85 13.73 3.46
N LEU A 126 -16.68 12.64 2.70
CA LEU A 126 -17.31 12.50 1.39
C LEU A 126 -18.58 11.63 1.42
N VAL A 127 -18.56 10.53 2.16
CA VAL A 127 -19.62 9.50 2.12
C VAL A 127 -20.19 9.15 3.49
N GLY A 128 -19.51 9.55 4.57
CA GLY A 128 -19.85 9.16 5.93
C GLY A 128 -19.31 7.78 6.31
N LEU A 129 -19.23 7.51 7.61
CA LEU A 129 -18.76 6.23 8.12
C LEU A 129 -19.93 5.24 8.30
N PRO A 130 -19.75 3.96 7.94
CA PRO A 130 -20.82 2.97 7.99
C PRO A 130 -21.27 2.71 9.44
N GLY A 131 -22.58 2.49 9.60
CA GLY A 131 -23.18 2.09 10.88
C GLY A 131 -23.04 3.10 12.01
N GLY A 132 -22.78 4.38 11.71
CA GLY A 132 -22.53 5.41 12.73
C GLY A 132 -21.23 5.20 13.49
N ALA A 133 -20.31 4.39 12.96
CA ALA A 133 -19.01 4.16 13.57
C ALA A 133 -18.21 5.46 13.66
N THR A 134 -17.49 5.64 14.76
CA THR A 134 -16.57 6.77 14.91
C THR A 134 -15.27 6.51 14.18
N PHE A 135 -14.56 7.58 13.80
CA PHE A 135 -13.22 7.49 13.25
C PHE A 135 -12.30 6.65 14.15
N SER A 136 -12.32 6.92 15.46
CA SER A 136 -11.49 6.22 16.45
C SER A 136 -11.79 4.73 16.52
N ALA A 137 -13.06 4.33 16.44
CA ALA A 137 -13.45 2.93 16.44
C ALA A 137 -12.87 2.16 15.25
N LEU A 138 -13.04 2.70 14.04
CA LEU A 138 -12.52 2.06 12.82
C LEU A 138 -11.00 2.09 12.75
N PHE A 139 -10.38 3.16 13.24
CA PHE A 139 -8.93 3.27 13.30
C PHE A 139 -8.32 2.19 14.22
N LEU A 140 -8.85 2.03 15.43
CA LEU A 140 -8.35 1.02 16.37
C LEU A 140 -8.69 -0.41 15.94
N ALA A 141 -9.90 -0.65 15.42
CA ALA A 141 -10.38 -1.99 15.08
C ALA A 141 -9.85 -2.50 13.73
N VAL A 142 -9.45 -1.61 12.82
CA VAL A 142 -9.07 -2.00 11.45
C VAL A 142 -7.69 -1.49 11.05
N VAL A 143 -7.41 -0.20 11.22
CA VAL A 143 -6.15 0.38 10.74
C VAL A 143 -4.95 -0.20 11.49
N LEU A 144 -5.02 -0.27 12.83
CA LEU A 144 -3.91 -0.82 13.62
C LEU A 144 -3.69 -2.33 13.36
N PRO A 145 -4.71 -3.20 13.37
CA PRO A 145 -4.53 -4.61 12.98
C PRO A 145 -4.02 -4.78 11.56
N ALA A 146 -4.53 -4.00 10.60
CA ALA A 146 -4.05 -4.03 9.22
C ALA A 146 -2.58 -3.61 9.13
N ALA A 147 -2.15 -2.59 9.88
CA ALA A 147 -0.75 -2.17 9.92
C ALA A 147 0.15 -3.30 10.44
N VAL A 148 -0.27 -4.05 11.46
CA VAL A 148 0.46 -5.22 11.96
C VAL A 148 0.56 -6.29 10.87
N ILE A 149 -0.56 -6.68 10.27
CA ILE A 149 -0.60 -7.73 9.25
C ILE A 149 0.24 -7.35 8.02
N ASN A 150 0.05 -6.15 7.47
CA ASN A 150 0.80 -5.65 6.33
C ASN A 150 2.31 -5.62 6.61
N THR A 151 2.69 -5.26 7.84
CA THR A 151 4.10 -5.24 8.26
C THR A 151 4.69 -6.64 8.32
N ILE A 152 3.99 -7.61 8.92
CA ILE A 152 4.42 -9.01 8.95
C ILE A 152 4.62 -9.54 7.53
N VAL A 153 3.66 -9.26 6.66
CA VAL A 153 3.72 -9.63 5.25
C VAL A 153 4.93 -8.97 4.58
N MET A 154 5.17 -7.67 4.77
CA MET A 154 6.32 -6.98 4.16
C MET A 154 7.66 -7.57 4.63
N VAL A 155 7.79 -7.92 5.92
CA VAL A 155 9.01 -8.55 6.46
C VAL A 155 9.36 -9.84 5.72
N ILE A 156 8.36 -10.61 5.31
CA ILE A 156 8.53 -11.86 4.56
C ILE A 156 8.81 -11.58 3.08
N ILE A 157 8.04 -10.70 2.45
CA ILE A 157 8.06 -10.56 0.98
C ILE A 157 9.24 -9.69 0.52
N TYR A 158 9.62 -8.65 1.27
CA TYR A 158 10.70 -7.74 0.89
C TYR A 158 12.04 -8.46 0.57
N PRO A 159 12.59 -9.33 1.44
CA PRO A 159 13.85 -10.02 1.14
C PRO A 159 13.72 -10.98 -0.05
N ILE A 160 12.57 -11.61 -0.25
CA ILE A 160 12.29 -12.50 -1.38
C ILE A 160 12.32 -11.69 -2.68
N ALA A 161 11.54 -10.62 -2.76
CA ALA A 161 11.45 -9.78 -3.95
C ALA A 161 12.80 -9.11 -4.28
N SER A 162 13.50 -8.60 -3.26
CA SER A 162 14.84 -8.01 -3.43
C SER A 162 15.85 -9.03 -3.98
N SER A 163 15.82 -10.27 -3.48
CA SER A 163 16.71 -11.34 -3.96
C SER A 163 16.43 -11.74 -5.42
N ILE A 164 15.16 -11.80 -5.82
CA ILE A 164 14.77 -12.10 -7.21
C ILE A 164 15.26 -10.99 -8.15
N LEU A 165 15.02 -9.72 -7.79
CA LEU A 165 15.41 -8.60 -8.66
C LEU A 165 16.92 -8.48 -8.82
N LYS A 166 17.71 -8.73 -7.76
CA LYS A 166 19.17 -8.80 -7.85
C LYS A 166 19.64 -9.84 -8.89
N ARG A 167 18.98 -11.00 -8.95
CA ARG A 167 19.30 -12.07 -9.92
C ARG A 167 18.90 -11.72 -11.34
N MET A 168 17.89 -10.87 -11.52
CA MET A 168 17.37 -10.47 -12.83
C MET A 168 18.17 -9.33 -13.50
N ASN A 169 19.22 -8.80 -12.87
CA ASN A 169 19.96 -7.60 -13.31
C ASN A 169 19.04 -6.42 -13.64
N ILE A 170 17.85 -6.38 -13.03
CA ILE A 170 17.03 -5.19 -13.05
C ILE A 170 17.69 -4.28 -12.02
N THR A 171 18.11 -3.08 -12.43
CA THR A 171 18.70 -2.06 -11.57
C THR A 171 17.63 -1.54 -10.61
N ALA A 172 17.19 -2.40 -9.69
CA ALA A 172 16.58 -1.96 -8.46
C ALA A 172 17.69 -1.21 -7.71
N HIS A 173 17.37 -0.03 -7.20
CA HIS A 173 18.24 0.63 -6.24
C HIS A 173 18.19 -0.20 -4.96
N VAL A 174 18.92 -1.32 -4.93
CA VAL A 174 19.22 -2.08 -3.72
C VAL A 174 20.57 -1.67 -3.17
#